data_AF-A0A2V7ERZ9-F1
#
_entry.id   AF-A0A2V7ERZ9-F1
#
_cell.length_a   1.000
_cell.length_b   1.000
_cell.length_c   1.000
_cell.angle_alpha   90.00
_cell.angle_beta   90.00
_cell.angle_gamma   90.00
#
_symmetry.space_group_name_H-M   'P 1'
#
loop_
_entity.id
_entity.type
_entity.pdbx_description
1 polymer ?
#
loop_
_entity_poly.entity_id
_entity_poly.type
_entity_poly.pdbx_seq_one_letter_code
_entity_poly.pdbx_strand_id
1 'polypeptide(L)'
;MPERVTRFSVMVSRVTLFCLTPLAVCCGGERSPSPTCGLALLVGPRLIQQQLTILPFVLTDAPRGLSASLPALVAGTSQQGDVSVSYGGQRLVLAYHGPSFPAVPTDSSVYAVLVVDDSTQRAQGVLIYESQRPPPGFPQLGTVSGGDKTIPLYGVRVDWPSVNNPRCPLLGAPAPAPR
;
A
#
# COMPACT_ATOMS: atom_id res chain seq x y z
N MET A 1 -63.19 13.03 -46.65
CA MET A 1 -63.74 13.05 -45.27
C MET A 1 -62.69 13.71 -44.36
N PRO A 2 -63.10 14.61 -43.46
CA PRO A 2 -62.28 15.70 -42.95
C PRO A 2 -61.41 15.37 -41.73
N GLU A 3 -60.44 16.26 -41.52
CA GLU A 3 -59.45 16.38 -40.45
C GLU A 3 -59.97 16.25 -39.01
N ARG A 4 -59.08 15.78 -38.12
CA ARG A 4 -58.98 16.33 -36.75
C ARG A 4 -57.53 16.39 -36.29
N VAL A 5 -56.95 17.58 -36.47
CA VAL A 5 -55.77 18.06 -35.76
C VAL A 5 -56.19 18.33 -34.30
N THR A 6 -55.49 17.75 -33.33
CA THR A 6 -55.60 18.16 -31.92
C THR A 6 -54.26 18.74 -31.48
N ARG A 7 -54.21 20.06 -31.43
CA ARG A 7 -53.11 20.84 -30.82
C ARG A 7 -53.30 20.80 -29.30
N PHE A 8 -52.22 20.54 -28.55
CA PHE A 8 -52.17 20.87 -27.13
C PHE A 8 -51.10 21.96 -26.95
N SER A 9 -51.55 23.16 -26.57
CA SER A 9 -50.72 24.33 -26.30
C SER A 9 -50.09 24.25 -24.91
N VAL A 10 -48.76 24.36 -24.91
CA VAL A 10 -47.88 25.21 -24.09
C VAL A 10 -48.38 25.67 -22.71
N MET A 11 -47.58 25.38 -21.68
CA MET A 11 -47.33 26.35 -20.60
C MET A 11 -45.85 26.30 -20.20
N VAL A 12 -45.08 27.27 -20.72
CA VAL A 12 -43.71 27.57 -20.30
C VAL A 12 -43.80 28.35 -18.99
N SER A 13 -43.32 27.77 -17.89
CA SER A 13 -43.13 28.50 -16.65
C SER A 13 -41.64 28.73 -16.41
N ARG A 14 -41.22 29.98 -16.59
CA ARG A 14 -39.91 30.51 -16.21
C ARG A 14 -39.90 30.75 -14.70
N VAL A 15 -39.04 30.06 -13.94
CA VAL A 15 -38.66 30.49 -12.58
C VAL A 15 -37.14 30.40 -12.44
N THR A 16 -36.53 31.54 -12.71
CA THR A 16 -35.48 32.24 -11.94
C THR A 16 -34.46 31.42 -11.12
N LEU A 17 -33.26 31.38 -11.69
CA LEU A 17 -31.92 31.51 -11.07
C LEU A 17 -31.89 31.97 -9.59
N PHE A 18 -31.37 31.13 -8.68
CA PHE A 18 -30.81 31.60 -7.41
C PHE A 18 -29.74 30.65 -6.83
N CYS A 19 -28.60 31.25 -6.47
CA CYS A 19 -27.55 30.84 -5.53
C CYS A 19 -26.66 29.60 -5.78
N LEU A 20 -25.44 29.93 -6.22
CA LEU A 20 -24.15 29.44 -5.71
C LEU A 20 -24.21 28.74 -4.33
N THR A 21 -23.84 27.47 -4.32
CA THR A 21 -23.28 26.77 -3.14
C THR A 21 -22.02 26.05 -3.57
N PRO A 22 -20.83 26.38 -3.03
CA PRO A 22 -19.61 25.65 -3.31
C PRO A 22 -19.64 24.35 -2.49
N LEU A 23 -19.93 23.23 -3.14
CA LEU A 23 -19.67 21.92 -2.56
C LEU A 23 -18.18 21.61 -2.73
N ALA A 24 -17.37 22.21 -1.86
CA ALA A 24 -16.07 21.68 -1.51
C ALA A 24 -16.28 20.34 -0.77
N VAL A 25 -16.54 19.28 -1.53
CA VAL A 25 -16.47 17.91 -1.03
C VAL A 25 -15.01 17.49 -1.11
N CYS A 26 -14.24 17.87 -0.10
CA CYS A 26 -13.06 17.11 0.31
C CYS A 26 -13.54 15.81 0.97
N CYS A 27 -14.00 14.86 0.15
CA CYS A 27 -14.12 13.48 0.60
C CYS A 27 -12.71 12.89 0.59
N GLY A 28 -12.12 12.77 1.78
CA GLY A 28 -11.08 11.77 2.02
C GLY A 28 -11.64 10.44 1.52
N GLY A 29 -11.02 9.91 0.47
CA GLY A 29 -11.54 8.78 -0.28
C GLY A 29 -11.79 7.60 0.64
N GLU A 30 -13.06 7.34 0.94
CA GLU A 30 -13.50 6.00 1.31
C GLU A 30 -12.95 5.08 0.23
N ARG A 31 -12.08 4.16 0.63
CA ARG A 31 -11.61 3.07 -0.21
C ARG A 31 -12.83 2.22 -0.54
N SER A 32 -13.62 2.64 -1.53
CA SER A 32 -14.73 1.82 -2.02
C SER A 32 -14.14 0.48 -2.43
N PRO A 33 -14.69 -0.64 -1.94
CA PRO A 33 -14.26 -1.97 -2.34
C PRO A 33 -14.62 -2.17 -3.81
N SER A 34 -13.76 -1.66 -4.69
CA SER A 34 -13.85 -1.85 -6.12
C SER A 34 -13.08 -3.12 -6.49
N PRO A 35 -13.55 -3.91 -7.47
CA PRO A 35 -12.83 -5.08 -7.94
C PRO A 35 -11.43 -4.71 -8.44
N THR A 36 -11.27 -3.50 -8.98
CA THR A 36 -9.98 -2.95 -9.40
C THR A 36 -8.99 -2.76 -8.26
N CYS A 37 -9.43 -2.29 -7.08
CA CYS A 37 -8.53 -2.16 -5.93
C CYS A 37 -8.19 -3.52 -5.32
N GLY A 38 -9.12 -4.48 -5.33
CA GLY A 38 -8.84 -5.86 -4.93
C GLY A 38 -7.74 -6.51 -5.79
N LEU A 39 -7.80 -6.33 -7.11
CA LEU A 39 -6.75 -6.82 -8.02
C LEU A 39 -5.41 -6.11 -7.80
N ALA A 40 -5.42 -4.79 -7.58
CA ALA A 40 -4.20 -4.03 -7.31
C ALA A 40 -3.45 -4.54 -6.06
N LEU A 41 -4.19 -4.90 -4.99
CA LEU A 41 -3.63 -5.47 -3.76
C LEU A 41 -3.01 -6.86 -3.95
N LEU A 42 -3.33 -7.58 -5.03
CA LEU A 42 -2.72 -8.87 -5.36
C LEU A 42 -1.52 -8.71 -6.29
N VAL A 43 -1.65 -7.87 -7.32
CA VAL A 43 -0.61 -7.70 -8.35
C VAL A 43 0.61 -6.98 -7.79
N GLY A 44 0.42 -5.88 -7.04
CA GLY A 44 1.52 -5.08 -6.49
C GLY A 44 2.52 -5.91 -5.67
N PRO A 45 2.08 -6.62 -4.61
CA PRO A 45 2.96 -7.48 -3.83
C PRO A 45 3.63 -8.56 -4.67
N ARG A 46 2.92 -9.15 -5.65
CA ARG A 46 3.52 -10.20 -6.48
C ARG A 46 4.65 -9.67 -7.35
N LEU A 47 4.49 -8.48 -7.94
CA LEU A 47 5.55 -7.82 -8.72
C LEU A 47 6.77 -7.49 -7.84
N ILE A 48 6.54 -6.97 -6.64
CA ILE A 48 7.61 -6.67 -5.68
C ILE A 48 8.33 -7.94 -5.24
N GLN A 49 7.60 -9.02 -4.98
CA GLN A 49 8.15 -10.32 -4.63
C GLN A 49 8.97 -10.92 -5.78
N GLN A 50 8.54 -10.74 -7.03
CA GLN A 50 9.33 -11.13 -8.21
C GLN A 50 10.62 -10.32 -8.30
N GLN A 51 10.55 -9.01 -8.06
CA GLN A 51 11.72 -8.13 -8.06
C GLN A 51 12.78 -8.56 -7.04
N LEU A 52 12.33 -9.04 -5.87
CA LEU A 52 13.23 -9.57 -4.84
C LEU A 52 14.08 -10.74 -5.34
N THR A 53 13.67 -11.48 -6.38
CA THR A 53 14.48 -12.58 -6.93
C THR A 53 15.66 -12.12 -7.81
N ILE A 54 15.75 -10.82 -8.11
CA ILE A 54 16.74 -10.23 -8.99
C ILE A 54 17.76 -9.45 -8.16
N LEU A 55 18.96 -10.01 -7.99
CA LEU A 55 19.98 -9.54 -7.02
C LEU A 55 20.29 -8.03 -7.06
N PRO A 56 20.45 -7.36 -8.22
CA PRO A 56 20.71 -5.91 -8.27
C PRO A 56 19.65 -5.02 -7.58
N PHE A 57 18.42 -5.51 -7.45
CA PHE A 57 17.35 -4.76 -6.79
C PHE A 57 17.27 -5.02 -5.29
N VAL A 58 18.01 -6.00 -4.77
CA VAL A 58 18.03 -6.33 -3.35
C VAL A 58 18.88 -5.31 -2.60
N LEU A 59 18.36 -4.83 -1.47
CA LEU A 59 19.09 -3.94 -0.58
C LEU A 59 20.08 -4.73 0.28
N THR A 60 21.35 -4.32 0.28
CA THR A 60 22.37 -4.87 1.17
C THR A 60 22.38 -4.20 2.55
N ASP A 61 21.98 -2.93 2.59
CA ASP A 61 22.00 -2.09 3.78
C ASP A 61 20.67 -1.37 3.95
N ALA A 62 20.31 -1.11 5.21
CA ALA A 62 19.10 -0.36 5.53
C ALA A 62 19.26 1.11 5.08
N PRO A 63 18.24 1.69 4.41
CA PRO A 63 18.25 3.12 4.10
C PRO A 63 18.35 3.94 5.40
N ARG A 64 19.10 5.04 5.34
CA ARG A 64 19.18 5.99 6.46
C ARG A 64 17.96 6.91 6.46
N GLY A 65 17.59 7.41 7.64
CA GLY A 65 16.51 8.40 7.77
C GLY A 65 15.13 7.84 7.46
N LEU A 66 14.87 6.57 7.82
CA LEU A 66 13.53 6.02 7.81
C LEU A 66 12.64 6.80 8.79
N SER A 67 11.37 6.98 8.44
CA SER A 67 10.37 7.52 9.36
C SER A 67 10.20 6.60 10.56
N ALA A 68 9.81 7.17 11.71
CA ALA A 68 9.62 6.41 12.95
C ALA A 68 8.52 5.34 12.88
N SER A 69 7.57 5.50 11.96
CA SER A 69 6.56 4.50 11.61
C SER A 69 6.45 4.41 10.09
N LEU A 70 6.19 3.22 9.57
CA LEU A 70 5.96 2.96 8.15
C LEU A 70 4.67 2.15 7.98
N PRO A 71 3.90 2.36 6.89
CA PRO A 71 2.75 1.52 6.62
C PRO A 71 3.20 0.08 6.32
N ALA A 72 2.37 -0.88 6.74
CA ALA A 72 2.62 -2.29 6.52
C ALA A 72 1.39 -3.02 5.98
N LEU A 73 1.62 -4.05 5.17
CA LEU A 73 0.57 -4.89 4.63
C LEU A 73 1.04 -6.35 4.60
N VAL A 74 0.15 -7.25 5.01
CA VAL A 74 0.35 -8.70 4.82
C VAL A 74 -0.22 -9.10 3.47
N ALA A 75 0.61 -9.68 2.61
CA ALA A 75 0.22 -10.03 1.26
C ALA A 75 -0.97 -11.01 1.28
N GLY A 76 -1.98 -10.73 0.46
CA GLY A 76 -3.23 -11.50 0.44
C GLY A 76 -4.31 -11.01 1.40
N THR A 77 -4.04 -9.99 2.23
CA THR A 77 -5.05 -9.33 3.07
C THR A 77 -5.37 -7.93 2.53
N SER A 78 -6.49 -7.37 2.99
CA SER A 78 -6.87 -5.97 2.75
C SER A 78 -6.68 -5.07 3.98
N GLN A 79 -6.36 -5.67 5.14
CA GLN A 79 -6.15 -4.96 6.39
C GLN A 79 -4.70 -4.47 6.46
N GLN A 80 -4.55 -3.14 6.43
CA GLN A 80 -3.25 -2.50 6.64
C GLN A 80 -2.96 -2.40 8.13
N GLY A 81 -1.68 -2.46 8.46
CA GLY A 81 -1.14 -2.08 9.76
C GLY A 81 -0.03 -1.05 9.58
N ASP A 82 0.75 -0.87 10.62
CA ASP A 82 1.96 -0.07 10.59
C ASP A 82 3.10 -0.81 11.31
N VAL A 83 4.33 -0.36 11.07
CA VAL A 83 5.50 -0.84 11.80
C VAL A 83 6.22 0.33 12.43
N SER A 84 6.50 0.24 13.72
CA SER A 84 7.42 1.18 14.38
C SER A 84 8.85 0.80 14.06
N VAL A 85 9.66 1.77 13.63
CA VAL A 85 11.05 1.58 13.20
C VAL A 85 11.99 1.87 14.36
N SER A 86 12.85 0.91 14.67
CA SER A 86 13.95 1.08 15.61
C SER A 86 15.22 0.39 15.09
N TYR A 87 16.35 0.60 15.77
CA TYR A 87 17.65 0.07 15.38
C TYR A 87 18.26 -0.74 16.52
N GLY A 88 18.67 -1.96 16.21
CA GLY A 88 19.49 -2.82 17.07
C GLY A 88 20.91 -2.86 16.52
N GLY A 89 21.76 -1.93 16.95
CA GLY A 89 23.06 -1.71 16.31
C GLY A 89 22.89 -1.18 14.88
N GLN A 90 23.41 -1.88 13.88
CA GLN A 90 23.29 -1.51 12.46
C GLN A 90 22.08 -2.14 11.75
N ARG A 91 21.30 -2.98 12.42
CA ARG A 91 20.15 -3.68 11.84
C ARG A 91 18.83 -3.04 12.24
N LEU A 92 17.85 -3.15 11.35
CA LEU A 92 16.49 -2.72 11.61
C LEU A 92 15.79 -3.68 12.58
N VAL A 93 15.10 -3.10 13.54
CA VAL A 93 14.19 -3.83 14.43
C VAL A 93 12.84 -3.16 14.32
N LEU A 94 11.93 -3.81 13.60
CA LEU A 94 10.59 -3.29 13.36
C LEU A 94 9.61 -4.01 14.29
N ALA A 95 8.60 -3.29 14.80
CA ALA A 95 7.49 -3.92 15.52
C ALA A 95 6.19 -3.62 14.78
N TYR A 96 5.48 -4.67 14.38
CA TYR A 96 4.23 -4.61 13.63
C TYR A 96 3.04 -4.37 14.55
N HIS A 97 2.21 -3.41 14.17
CA HIS A 97 0.98 -3.02 14.84
C HIS A 97 -0.18 -3.26 13.87
N GLY A 98 -0.95 -4.32 14.12
CA GLY A 98 -2.11 -4.66 13.30
C GLY A 98 -2.63 -6.06 13.57
N PRO A 99 -3.85 -6.38 13.11
CA PRO A 99 -4.49 -7.67 13.40
C PRO A 99 -3.98 -8.82 12.52
N SER A 100 -3.35 -8.52 11.38
CA SER A 100 -3.06 -9.50 10.32
C SER A 100 -1.66 -10.12 10.39
N PHE A 101 -0.90 -9.91 11.46
CA PHE A 101 0.41 -10.55 11.58
C PHE A 101 0.26 -12.08 11.59
N PRO A 102 1.06 -12.84 10.83
CA PRO A 102 0.95 -14.29 10.79
C PRO A 102 1.04 -14.90 12.19
N ALA A 103 0.04 -15.72 12.57
CA ALA A 103 -0.08 -16.26 13.93
C ALA A 103 0.98 -17.34 14.24
N VAL A 104 1.41 -18.09 13.22
CA VAL A 104 2.37 -19.19 13.36
C VAL A 104 3.48 -19.04 12.29
N PRO A 105 4.32 -18.00 12.38
CA PRO A 105 5.39 -17.82 11.43
C PRO A 105 6.46 -18.89 11.68
N THR A 106 6.88 -19.57 10.62
CA THR A 106 8.05 -20.44 10.66
C THR A 106 9.22 -19.78 9.96
N ASP A 107 10.43 -20.22 10.29
CA ASP A 107 11.66 -19.69 9.71
C ASP A 107 11.85 -19.96 8.21
N SER A 108 10.95 -20.68 7.54
CA SER A 108 11.04 -20.91 6.11
C SER A 108 9.83 -20.39 5.34
N SER A 109 8.74 -20.07 6.03
CA SER A 109 7.44 -19.76 5.41
C SER A 109 6.99 -18.31 5.57
N VAL A 110 7.69 -17.50 6.39
CA VAL A 110 7.32 -16.09 6.58
C VAL A 110 8.55 -15.18 6.56
N TYR A 111 8.43 -14.07 5.85
CA TYR A 111 9.43 -13.00 5.82
C TYR A 111 8.79 -11.65 5.49
N ALA A 112 9.49 -10.58 5.87
CA ALA A 112 9.11 -9.22 5.55
C ALA A 112 10.06 -8.60 4.52
N VAL A 113 9.57 -7.60 3.79
CA VAL A 113 10.30 -6.87 2.77
C VAL A 113 10.06 -5.38 2.97
N LEU A 114 11.13 -4.63 3.23
CA LEU A 114 11.15 -3.17 3.15
C LEU A 114 11.17 -2.77 1.66
N VAL A 115 10.15 -2.05 1.24
CA VAL A 115 10.01 -1.56 -0.14
C VAL A 115 10.55 -0.15 -0.21
N VAL A 116 11.53 0.07 -1.08
CA VAL A 116 12.13 1.39 -1.32
C VAL A 116 11.88 1.77 -2.77
N ASP A 117 11.41 2.99 -2.98
CA ASP A 117 11.29 3.57 -4.31
C ASP A 117 12.68 3.94 -4.83
N ASP A 118 13.03 3.39 -5.99
CA ASP A 118 14.34 3.60 -6.60
C ASP A 118 14.55 5.06 -7.05
N SER A 119 13.48 5.75 -7.45
CA SER A 119 13.57 7.12 -7.93
C SER A 119 13.83 8.13 -6.81
N THR A 120 13.19 7.94 -5.65
CA THR A 120 13.28 8.87 -4.51
C THR A 120 14.19 8.37 -3.39
N GLN A 121 14.62 7.11 -3.44
CA GLN A 121 15.33 6.40 -2.37
C GLN A 121 14.56 6.46 -1.02
N ARG A 122 13.23 6.58 -1.06
CA ARG A 122 12.36 6.62 0.12
C ARG A 122 11.73 5.25 0.37
N ALA A 123 11.70 4.87 1.64
CA ALA A 123 10.91 3.70 2.05
C ALA A 123 9.42 3.99 1.90
N GLN A 124 8.75 3.13 1.14
CA GLN A 124 7.31 3.19 0.89
C GLN A 124 6.54 2.43 1.97
N GLY A 125 7.15 1.37 2.53
CA GLY A 125 6.64 0.64 3.69
C GLY A 125 7.10 -0.81 3.68
N VAL A 126 6.38 -1.67 4.41
CA VAL A 126 6.75 -3.07 4.61
C VAL A 126 5.67 -4.02 4.10
N LEU A 127 6.08 -5.04 3.36
CA LEU A 127 5.23 -6.15 2.95
C LEU A 127 5.62 -7.42 3.70
N ILE A 128 4.65 -8.14 4.24
CA ILE A 128 4.87 -9.44 4.89
C ILE A 128 4.31 -10.52 3.97
N TYR A 129 5.13 -11.52 3.67
CA TYR A 129 4.76 -12.64 2.81
C TYR A 129 4.71 -13.94 3.61
N GLU A 130 3.62 -14.69 3.45
CA GLU A 130 3.51 -16.08 3.86
C GLU A 130 3.84 -16.98 2.67
N SER A 131 5.13 -17.15 2.40
CA SER A 131 5.64 -17.94 1.27
C SER A 131 7.08 -18.38 1.55
N GLN A 132 7.65 -19.19 0.64
CA GLN A 132 9.04 -19.61 0.77
C GLN A 132 9.99 -18.39 0.84
N ARG A 133 10.79 -18.35 1.90
CA ARG A 133 11.81 -17.32 2.13
C ARG A 133 12.81 -17.26 0.95
N PRO A 134 13.38 -16.08 0.65
CA PRO A 134 14.53 -15.99 -0.26
C PRO A 134 15.64 -16.98 0.12
N PRO A 135 16.41 -17.50 -0.86
CA PRO A 135 17.49 -18.44 -0.61
C PRO A 135 18.51 -17.95 0.44
N PRO A 136 19.25 -18.88 1.08
CA PRO A 136 20.38 -18.51 1.93
C PRO A 136 21.37 -17.59 1.21
N GLY A 137 21.91 -16.60 1.93
CA GLY A 137 22.84 -15.61 1.37
C GLY A 137 22.19 -14.29 0.95
N PHE A 138 20.86 -14.20 0.93
CA PHE A 138 20.17 -12.93 0.75
C PHE A 138 20.47 -11.96 1.92
N PRO A 139 20.84 -10.70 1.64
CA PRO A 139 21.13 -9.72 2.68
C PRO A 139 19.91 -9.45 3.57
N GLN A 140 20.03 -9.81 4.84
CA GLN A 140 19.02 -9.51 5.85
C GLN A 140 19.28 -8.14 6.47
N LEU A 141 18.33 -7.22 6.32
CA LEU A 141 18.40 -5.86 6.85
C LEU A 141 18.09 -5.81 8.35
N GLY A 142 17.33 -6.78 8.86
CA GLY A 142 16.84 -6.75 10.22
C GLY A 142 15.76 -7.78 10.50
N THR A 143 14.85 -7.43 11.41
CA THR A 143 13.71 -8.25 11.80
C THR A 143 12.44 -7.43 11.94
N VAL A 144 11.30 -8.13 11.86
CA VAL A 144 9.97 -7.60 12.21
C VAL A 144 9.38 -8.48 13.31
N SER A 145 8.99 -7.89 14.43
CA SER A 145 8.29 -8.58 15.50
C SER A 145 6.78 -8.29 15.46
N GLY A 146 5.99 -9.28 15.84
CA GLY A 146 4.54 -9.15 16.03
C GLY A 146 4.14 -10.05 17.20
N GLY A 147 3.70 -9.46 18.30
CA GLY A 147 3.52 -10.19 19.56
C GLY A 147 4.84 -10.76 20.08
N ASP A 148 4.88 -12.07 20.31
CA ASP A 148 6.05 -12.83 20.74
C ASP A 148 6.86 -13.44 19.57
N LYS A 149 6.45 -13.17 18.32
CA LYS A 149 7.06 -13.76 17.12
C LYS A 149 7.95 -12.76 16.40
N THR A 150 8.97 -13.27 15.74
CA THR A 150 9.92 -12.46 14.95
C THR A 150 10.20 -13.13 13.61
N ILE A 151 10.20 -12.34 12.53
CA ILE A 151 10.49 -12.77 11.16
C ILE A 151 11.62 -11.92 10.57
N PRO A 152 12.41 -12.41 9.60
CA PRO A 152 13.46 -11.62 9.00
C PRO A 152 12.91 -10.52 8.09
N LEU A 153 13.66 -9.43 8.00
CA LEU A 153 13.40 -8.32 7.09
C LEU A 153 14.46 -8.30 6.00
N TYR A 154 14.00 -8.36 4.75
CA TYR A 154 14.79 -8.09 3.55
C TYR A 154 14.43 -6.72 3.00
N GLY A 155 15.14 -6.26 1.96
CA GLY A 155 14.79 -5.01 1.29
C GLY A 155 14.92 -5.11 -0.21
N VAL A 156 14.09 -4.35 -0.91
CA VAL A 156 14.07 -4.31 -2.38
C VAL A 156 13.83 -2.88 -2.88
N ARG A 157 14.53 -2.52 -3.95
CA ARG A 157 14.28 -1.31 -4.74
C ARG A 157 13.30 -1.63 -5.85
N VAL A 158 12.31 -0.77 -6.00
CA VAL A 158 11.30 -0.88 -7.06
C VAL A 158 11.09 0.48 -7.69
N ASP A 159 10.73 0.51 -8.96
CA ASP A 159 10.06 1.67 -9.53
C ASP A 159 8.65 1.74 -8.96
N TRP A 160 8.43 2.60 -7.96
CA TRP A 160 7.17 2.60 -7.21
C TRP A 160 5.91 2.81 -8.08
N PRO A 161 5.91 3.72 -9.09
CA PRO A 161 4.80 3.86 -10.02
C PRO A 161 4.43 2.58 -10.79
N SER A 162 5.38 1.68 -11.05
CA SER A 162 5.11 0.41 -11.73
C SER A 162 4.38 -0.63 -10.88
N VAL A 163 4.46 -0.53 -9.54
CA VAL A 163 3.89 -1.51 -8.60
C VAL A 163 2.75 -0.97 -7.75
N ASN A 164 2.52 0.35 -7.77
CA ASN A 164 1.49 1.02 -6.99
C ASN A 164 0.51 1.79 -7.88
N ASN A 165 -0.79 1.59 -7.64
CA ASN A 165 -1.84 2.35 -8.31
C ASN A 165 -2.27 3.54 -7.42
N PRO A 166 -2.12 4.81 -7.84
CA PRO A 166 -2.52 5.95 -7.03
C PRO A 166 -4.02 5.98 -6.65
N ARG A 167 -4.88 5.34 -7.45
CA ARG A 167 -6.32 5.19 -7.15
C ARG A 167 -6.61 4.06 -6.16
N CYS A 168 -5.69 3.11 -6.05
CA CYS A 168 -5.78 1.94 -5.17
C CYS A 168 -4.41 1.71 -4.53
N PRO A 169 -3.99 2.59 -3.60
CA PRO A 169 -2.65 2.58 -3.07
C PRO A 169 -2.40 1.27 -2.32
N LEU A 170 -1.27 0.63 -2.62
CA LEU A 170 -0.92 -0.68 -2.06
C LEU A 170 -0.71 -0.59 -0.55
N LEU A 171 0.10 0.39 -0.16
CA LEU A 171 0.36 0.72 1.24
C LEU A 171 -0.47 1.95 1.62
N GLY A 172 -0.62 2.19 2.92
CA GLY A 172 -1.30 3.40 3.42
C GLY A 172 -0.64 4.69 2.93
N ALA A 173 -1.17 5.84 3.34
CA ALA A 173 -0.51 7.10 3.04
C ALA A 173 0.98 7.01 3.45
N PRO A 174 1.93 7.45 2.59
CA PRO A 174 3.35 7.40 2.91
C PRO A 174 3.61 8.02 4.27
N ALA A 175 4.50 7.42 5.06
CA ALA A 175 4.88 8.00 6.33
C ALA A 175 5.42 9.43 6.11
N PRO A 176 5.05 10.42 6.94
CA PRO A 176 5.63 11.75 6.84
C PRO A 176 7.15 11.65 6.99
N ALA A 177 7.89 12.39 6.15
CA ALA A 177 9.34 12.44 6.23
C ALA A 177 9.77 12.96 7.62
N PRO A 178 10.82 12.40 8.23
CA PRO A 178 11.39 12.98 9.44
C PRO A 178 11.79 14.44 9.16
N ARG A 179 11.39 15.35 10.06
CA ARG A 179 11.82 16.75 10.06
C ARG A 179 13.25 16.88 10.54
#